data_AF-A0A920RH70-F1
#
_entry.id   AF-A0A920RH70-F1
#
_cell.length_a   1.000
_cell.length_b   1.000
_cell.length_c   1.000
_cell.angle_alpha   90.00
_cell.angle_beta   90.00
_cell.angle_gamma   90.00
#
_symmetry.space_group_name_H-M   'P 1'
#
loop_
_entity.id
_entity.type
_entity.pdbx_description
1 polymer ?
#
loop_
_entity_poly.entity_id
_entity_poly.type
_entity_poly.pdbx_seq_one_letter_code
_entity_poly.pdbx_strand_id
1 'polypeptide(L)'
;MVLPGQGAIGSWLRALANDNLEQVLKEAITSKPVLGICLGLQSLYEASDEDDGTVCLGVLSGRVRRFSEPAASGARLKVPHMGWKG
;
A
#
# COMPACT_ATOMS: atom_id res chain seq x y z
N MET A 1 -13.21 9.34 3.86
CA MET A 1 -13.01 8.78 2.50
C MET A 1 -12.56 7.34 2.63
N VAL A 2 -13.05 6.43 1.79
CA VAL A 2 -12.58 5.03 1.77
C VAL A 2 -11.67 4.86 0.57
N LEU A 3 -10.47 4.33 0.79
CA LEU A 3 -9.48 4.00 -0.24
C LEU A 3 -9.38 2.47 -0.34
N PRO A 4 -10.14 1.83 -1.24
CA PRO A 4 -10.00 0.42 -1.50
C PRO A 4 -8.87 0.17 -2.51
N GLY A 5 -8.24 -1.00 -2.45
CA GLY A 5 -7.38 -1.44 -3.53
C GLY A 5 -7.06 -2.92 -3.45
N GLN A 6 -7.03 -3.55 -4.62
CA GLN A 6 -6.74 -4.96 -4.87
C GLN A 6 -5.83 -5.08 -6.10
N GLY A 7 -4.95 -6.08 -6.14
CA GLY A 7 -3.97 -6.26 -7.22
C GLY A 7 -2.55 -5.86 -6.79
N ALA A 8 -1.82 -5.19 -7.69
CA ALA A 8 -0.45 -4.71 -7.45
C ALA A 8 -0.42 -3.19 -7.27
N ILE A 9 0.41 -2.70 -6.35
CA ILE A 9 0.46 -1.26 -6.03
C ILE A 9 0.85 -0.39 -7.23
N GLY A 10 1.79 -0.83 -8.08
CA GLY A 10 2.24 -0.04 -9.21
C GLY A 10 1.16 0.12 -10.28
N SER A 11 0.34 -0.89 -10.54
CA SER A 11 -0.78 -0.77 -11.48
C SER A 11 -1.88 0.15 -10.93
N TRP A 12 -2.13 0.09 -9.62
CA TRP A 12 -3.07 0.98 -8.96
C TRP A 12 -2.62 2.45 -9.01
N LEU A 13 -1.34 2.73 -8.71
CA LEU A 13 -0.79 4.09 -8.79
C LEU A 13 -0.76 4.61 -10.23
N ARG A 14 -0.42 3.78 -11.22
CA ARG A 14 -0.52 4.17 -12.63
C ARG A 14 -1.94 4.55 -13.05
N ALA A 15 -2.95 3.88 -12.52
CA ALA A 15 -4.35 4.23 -12.78
C ALA A 15 -4.73 5.57 -12.12
N LEU A 16 -4.06 5.95 -11.03
CA LEU A 16 -4.24 7.25 -10.35
C LEU A 16 -3.42 8.38 -10.94
N ALA A 17 -2.31 8.09 -11.63
CA ALA A 17 -1.40 9.06 -12.24
C ALA A 17 -2.03 9.87 -13.40
N ASN A 18 -3.34 9.77 -13.61
CA ASN A 18 -4.07 10.77 -14.36
C ASN A 18 -4.06 12.05 -13.51
N ASP A 19 -3.27 13.06 -13.89
CA ASP A 19 -2.84 14.20 -13.06
C ASP A 19 -3.93 14.81 -12.17
N ASN A 20 -5.17 14.85 -12.65
CA ASN A 20 -6.30 15.40 -11.90
C ASN A 20 -6.73 14.54 -10.70
N LEU A 21 -6.58 13.21 -10.78
CA LEU A 21 -7.04 12.29 -9.74
C LEU A 21 -6.04 12.20 -8.59
N GLU A 22 -4.74 12.16 -8.86
CA GLU A 22 -3.71 12.13 -7.82
C GLU A 22 -3.78 13.39 -6.92
N GLN A 23 -3.93 14.56 -7.54
CA GLN A 23 -4.05 15.82 -6.80
C GLN A 23 -5.32 15.85 -5.93
N VAL A 24 -6.47 15.49 -6.50
CA VAL A 24 -7.74 15.41 -5.75
C VAL A 24 -7.64 14.41 -4.60
N LEU A 25 -6.93 13.30 -4.79
CA LEU A 25 -6.70 12.32 -3.74
C LEU A 25 -5.87 12.91 -2.59
N LYS A 26 -4.76 13.60 -2.90
CA LYS A 26 -3.90 14.27 -1.92
C LYS A 26 -4.66 15.32 -1.11
N GLU A 27 -5.47 16.15 -1.78
CA GLU A 27 -6.34 17.14 -1.12
C GLU A 27 -7.44 16.47 -0.25
N ALA A 28 -8.03 15.38 -0.74
CA ALA A 28 -9.04 14.64 0.02
C ALA A 28 -8.44 13.94 1.25
N ILE A 29 -7.17 13.53 1.21
CA ILE A 29 -6.48 12.90 2.33
C ILE A 29 -6.18 13.92 3.44
N THR A 30 -5.85 15.17 3.10
CA THR A 30 -5.54 16.20 4.08
C THR A 30 -6.77 16.89 4.67
N SER A 31 -7.90 16.86 3.96
CA SER A 31 -9.11 17.60 4.37
C SER A 31 -10.10 16.81 5.24
N LYS A 32 -10.00 15.48 5.30
CA LYS A 32 -10.97 14.63 6.03
C LYS A 32 -10.37 13.27 6.40
N PRO A 33 -10.91 12.58 7.41
CA PRO A 33 -10.45 11.24 7.78
C PRO A 33 -10.48 10.24 6.61
N VAL A 34 -9.44 9.42 6.52
CA VAL A 34 -9.25 8.39 5.48
C VAL A 34 -9.19 7.01 6.12
N LEU A 35 -9.91 6.06 5.52
CA LEU A 35 -9.80 4.63 5.81
C LEU A 35 -9.17 3.94 4.58
N GLY A 36 -7.89 3.59 4.68
CA GLY A 36 -7.17 2.81 3.67
C GLY A 36 -7.31 1.31 3.93
N ILE A 37 -7.69 0.53 2.91
CA ILE A 37 -7.88 -0.92 3.04
C ILE A 37 -6.97 -1.64 2.03
N CYS A 38 -6.20 -2.62 2.52
CA CYS A 38 -5.26 -3.41 1.71
C CYS A 38 -4.28 -2.50 0.94
N LEU A 39 -4.33 -2.45 -0.40
CA LEU A 39 -3.45 -1.58 -1.17
C LEU A 39 -3.69 -0.09 -0.87
N GLY A 40 -4.91 0.30 -0.50
CA GLY A 40 -5.20 1.68 -0.13
C GLY A 40 -4.52 2.12 1.17
N LEU A 41 -4.11 1.18 2.03
CA LEU A 41 -3.22 1.47 3.16
C LEU A 41 -1.75 1.50 2.70
N GLN A 42 -1.33 0.52 1.91
CA GLN A 42 0.03 0.45 1.35
C GLN A 42 0.39 1.69 0.53
N SER A 43 -0.56 2.26 -0.21
CA SER A 43 -0.36 3.47 -1.01
C SER A 43 -0.11 4.72 -0.19
N LEU A 44 -0.51 4.76 1.08
CA LEU A 44 -0.31 5.92 1.94
C LEU A 44 1.16 6.07 2.38
N TYR A 45 1.95 5.01 2.34
CA TYR A 45 3.37 5.05 2.68
C TYR A 45 4.21 5.76 1.60
N GLU A 46 5.51 5.95 1.83
CA GLU A 46 6.43 6.56 0.85
C GLU A 46 6.80 5.57 -0.26
N ALA A 47 6.95 4.29 0.07
CA ALA A 47 7.37 3.29 -0.90
C ALA A 47 6.88 1.87 -0.59
N SER A 48 6.93 1.01 -1.61
CA SER A 48 6.71 -0.43 -1.50
C SER A 48 7.81 -1.21 -2.23
N ASP A 49 8.17 -2.38 -1.74
CA ASP A 49 9.07 -3.32 -2.43
C ASP A 49 8.39 -4.05 -3.61
N GLU A 50 7.08 -3.90 -3.78
CA GLU A 50 6.36 -4.47 -4.92
C GLU A 50 6.74 -3.74 -6.23
N ASP A 51 6.70 -4.48 -7.35
CA ASP A 51 7.12 -4.04 -8.69
C ASP A 51 8.57 -3.51 -8.75
N ASP A 52 9.53 -4.23 -8.14
CA ASP A 52 10.96 -3.86 -8.03
C ASP A 52 11.23 -2.52 -7.32
N GLY A 53 10.22 -2.01 -6.59
CA GLY A 53 10.28 -0.74 -5.91
C GLY A 53 9.31 0.27 -6.51
N THR A 54 8.26 0.60 -5.76
CA THR A 54 7.25 1.57 -6.16
C THR A 54 7.25 2.77 -5.23
N VAL A 55 7.26 3.98 -5.79
CA VAL A 55 7.02 5.23 -5.05
C VAL A 55 5.51 5.40 -4.85
N CYS A 56 5.09 5.60 -3.62
CA CYS A 56 3.69 5.72 -3.21
C CYS A 56 3.32 7.19 -2.91
N LEU A 57 2.16 7.44 -2.30
CA LEU A 57 1.64 8.80 -2.09
C LEU A 57 2.42 9.60 -1.04
N GLY A 58 3.17 8.94 -0.15
CA GLY A 58 4.05 9.60 0.83
C GLY A 58 3.33 10.38 1.93
N VAL A 59 2.13 9.93 2.30
CA VAL A 59 1.34 10.53 3.39
C VAL A 59 1.87 10.09 4.77
N LEU A 60 2.31 8.83 4.86
CA LEU A 60 2.92 8.22 6.02
C LEU A 60 4.37 7.88 5.71
N SER A 61 5.27 8.17 6.64
CA SER A 61 6.67 7.78 6.48
C SER A 61 6.85 6.26 6.57
N GLY A 62 7.75 5.72 5.74
CA GLY A 62 8.12 4.32 5.77
C GLY A 62 7.89 3.57 4.46
N ARG A 63 8.28 2.29 4.46
CA ARG A 63 8.30 1.41 3.29
C ARG A 63 7.60 0.10 3.60
N VAL A 64 6.65 -0.29 2.74
CA VAL A 64 5.99 -1.59 2.81
C VAL A 64 6.92 -2.64 2.22
N ARG A 65 7.39 -3.57 3.08
CA ARG A 65 8.40 -4.56 2.70
C ARG A 65 7.81 -5.92 2.40
N ARG A 66 8.45 -6.65 1.49
CA ARG A 66 8.14 -8.06 1.25
C ARG A 66 8.53 -8.89 2.47
N PHE A 67 7.65 -9.78 2.90
CA PHE A 67 7.99 -10.80 3.89
C PHE A 67 9.14 -11.68 3.35
N SER A 68 10.31 -11.56 3.97
CA SER A 68 11.56 -12.23 3.56
C SER A 68 12.15 -13.08 4.69
N GLU A 69 11.86 -12.74 5.95
CA GLU A 69 12.31 -13.49 7.12
C GLU A 69 11.34 -14.62 7.50
N PRO A 70 11.84 -15.72 8.10
CA PRO A 70 10.97 -16.72 8.70
C PRO A 70 10.02 -16.12 9.74
N ALA A 71 8.88 -16.75 9.96
CA ALA A 71 8.02 -16.40 11.09
C ALA A 71 8.82 -16.51 12.39
N ALA A 72 8.38 -15.82 13.46
CA ALA A 72 8.99 -15.93 14.78
C ALA A 72 9.09 -17.38 15.30
N SER A 73 8.28 -18.31 14.75
CA SER A 73 8.34 -19.75 14.99
C SER A 73 9.46 -20.50 14.24
N GLY A 74 10.29 -19.81 13.46
CA GLY A 74 11.32 -20.41 12.59
C GLY A 74 10.79 -21.00 11.28
N ALA A 75 9.48 -21.02 11.07
CA ALA A 75 8.88 -21.52 9.84
C ALA A 75 9.01 -20.52 8.69
N ARG A 76 9.37 -21.00 7.48
CA ARG A 76 9.38 -20.17 6.27
C ARG A 76 7.97 -19.60 6.04
N LEU A 77 7.86 -18.27 5.92
CA LEU A 77 6.57 -17.63 5.61
C LEU A 77 6.14 -18.03 4.19
N LYS A 78 4.93 -18.57 4.05
CA LYS A 78 4.28 -18.68 2.74
C LYS A 78 3.90 -17.27 2.28
N VAL A 79 4.33 -16.91 1.07
CA VAL A 79 4.07 -15.60 0.45
C VAL A 79 3.23 -15.84 -0.82
N PRO A 80 2.08 -15.15 -1.00
CA PRO A 80 1.49 -14.18 -0.08
C PRO A 80 1.00 -14.84 1.22
N HIS A 81 1.04 -14.09 2.31
CA HIS A 81 0.55 -14.58 3.60
C HIS A 81 -0.99 -14.62 3.57
N MET A 82 -1.54 -15.83 3.48
CA MET A 82 -2.98 -16.07 3.42
C MET A 82 -3.42 -16.82 4.68
N GLY A 83 -4.31 -16.22 5.48
CA GLY A 83 -4.85 -16.84 6.69
C GLY A 83 -5.28 -15.82 7.75
N TRP A 84 -5.98 -16.29 8.76
CA TRP A 84 -6.42 -15.49 9.90
C TRP A 84 -5.33 -15.47 10.97
N LYS A 85 -4.82 -14.28 11.30
CA LYS A 85 -3.97 -14.09 12.49
C LYS A 85 -4.91 -13.94 13.70
N GLY A 86 -4.91 -14.94 14.58
CA GLY A 86 -5.49 -14.84 15.93
C GLY A 86 -4.51 -14.23 16.91
#